data_AF-A0A5J4U816-F1
#
_entry.id   AF-A0A5J4U816-F1
#
_cell.length_a   1.000
_cell.length_b   1.000
_cell.length_c   1.000
_cell.angle_alpha   90.00
_cell.angle_beta   90.00
_cell.angle_gamma   90.00
#
_symmetry.space_group_name_H-M   'P 1'
#
loop_
_entity.id
_entity.type
_entity.pdbx_description
1 polymer ?
#
loop_
_entity_poly.entity_id
_entity_poly.type
_entity_poly.pdbx_seq_one_letter_code
_entity_poly.pdbx_strand_id
1 'polypeptide(L)'
;MPDITSSAKKRLLNPKAVPFFPSWLNTTVTDALALLRSLPSVQSETNRSIKVKQLINHITTIDPEQLCAIISSQFCKELLVQFDDFQTPVQRELLHLCCSVAQRGAEMVEQWKENKFAKQMADSGLIVKICTCTVLELKKWRNFGSRSDLISDFLIQLVLTYSFMQKATELGDEKQQLLSTFYKAHLLAYHDCLLKEIKKSELKRRQIPITQFSEKDEEIETKLQIVSQSLKALSCITETEVVQHCFVKEFEIHEVVAPLIHISCSPEIRCSQRLQTEIIKNNQTSQEFLSTVYKALAELTWQKEYVK
;
A
#
# COMPACT_ATOMS: atom_id res chain seq x y z
N MET A 1 18.59 -40.47 -52.75
CA MET A 1 19.27 -40.33 -51.45
C MET A 1 20.44 -39.37 -51.63
N PRO A 2 20.29 -38.15 -51.09
CA PRO A 2 21.42 -37.42 -50.52
C PRO A 2 21.10 -36.79 -49.15
N ASP A 3 22.18 -36.50 -48.43
CA ASP A 3 22.30 -35.97 -47.08
C ASP A 3 21.42 -34.78 -46.73
N ILE A 4 20.79 -34.86 -45.54
CA ILE A 4 20.28 -33.70 -44.79
C ILE A 4 21.16 -33.53 -43.55
N THR A 5 22.31 -32.88 -43.74
CA THR A 5 23.07 -32.22 -42.67
C THR A 5 22.92 -30.71 -42.85
N SER A 6 22.37 -30.02 -41.83
CA SER A 6 22.33 -28.55 -41.60
C SER A 6 20.98 -28.25 -40.94
N SER A 7 20.83 -27.69 -39.74
CA SER A 7 21.55 -26.57 -39.15
C SER A 7 21.20 -26.54 -37.66
N ALA A 8 22.19 -26.81 -36.82
CA ALA A 8 22.12 -26.56 -35.38
C ALA A 8 22.15 -25.02 -35.17
N LYS A 9 20.96 -24.41 -35.07
CA LYS A 9 20.82 -23.03 -34.61
C LYS A 9 21.28 -22.93 -33.16
N LYS A 10 22.51 -22.43 -32.97
CA LYS A 10 22.99 -21.81 -31.73
C LYS A 10 21.97 -20.78 -31.26
N ARG A 11 21.16 -21.13 -30.25
CA ARG A 11 20.45 -20.15 -29.43
C ARG A 11 21.50 -19.37 -28.66
N LEU A 12 21.77 -18.16 -29.10
CA LEU A 12 22.47 -17.16 -28.29
C LEU A 12 21.62 -16.93 -27.04
N LEU A 13 22.12 -17.44 -25.91
CA LEU A 13 21.65 -17.08 -24.59
C LEU A 13 21.83 -15.57 -24.45
N ASN A 14 20.70 -14.86 -24.39
CA ASN A 14 20.66 -13.45 -24.08
C ASN A 14 21.27 -13.30 -22.66
N PRO A 15 22.40 -12.61 -22.48
CA PRO A 15 22.98 -12.42 -21.16
C PRO A 15 21.96 -11.70 -20.29
N LYS A 16 21.66 -12.33 -19.14
CA LYS A 16 20.70 -11.87 -18.12
C LYS A 16 20.80 -10.35 -17.98
N ALA A 17 19.69 -9.66 -18.24
CA ALA A 17 19.53 -8.27 -17.82
C ALA A 17 19.83 -8.24 -16.31
N VAL A 18 20.94 -7.64 -15.94
CA VAL A 18 21.25 -7.37 -14.53
C VAL A 18 20.16 -6.39 -14.08
N PRO A 19 19.36 -6.71 -13.05
CA PRO A 19 18.36 -5.77 -12.55
C PRO A 19 19.06 -4.45 -12.23
N PHE A 20 18.60 -3.38 -12.87
CA PHE A 20 19.08 -2.03 -12.62
C PHE A 20 18.63 -1.65 -11.21
N PHE A 21 19.46 -1.94 -10.22
CA PHE A 21 19.27 -1.41 -8.87
C PHE A 21 19.71 0.05 -8.89
N PRO A 22 18.81 0.99 -8.58
CA PRO A 22 19.18 2.39 -8.52
C PRO A 22 20.35 2.59 -7.54
N SER A 23 21.40 3.30 -7.96
CA SER A 23 22.64 3.49 -7.20
C SER A 23 22.44 4.11 -5.81
N TRP A 24 21.30 4.77 -5.58
CA TRP A 24 20.93 5.34 -4.28
C TRP A 24 20.53 4.29 -3.22
N LEU A 25 20.25 3.04 -3.60
CA LEU A 25 19.96 1.95 -2.65
C LEU A 25 21.18 1.52 -1.82
N ASN A 26 22.40 1.87 -2.26
CA ASN A 26 23.64 1.42 -1.62
C ASN A 26 24.18 2.40 -0.56
N THR A 27 23.47 3.50 -0.26
CA THR A 27 23.92 4.46 0.76
C THR A 27 23.32 4.10 2.11
N THR A 28 24.17 3.74 3.08
CA THR A 28 23.73 3.48 4.46
C THR A 28 23.37 4.78 5.17
N VAL A 29 22.13 4.88 5.64
CA VAL A 29 21.69 5.99 6.49
C VAL A 29 22.21 5.72 7.91
N THR A 30 23.13 6.55 8.40
CA THR A 30 23.71 6.43 9.75
C THR A 30 22.97 7.27 10.79
N ASP A 31 22.40 8.41 10.37
CA ASP A 31 21.59 9.30 11.21
C ASP A 31 20.38 9.80 10.40
N ALA A 32 19.23 9.16 10.62
CA ALA A 32 18.00 9.47 9.91
C ALA A 32 17.49 10.89 10.22
N LEU A 33 17.70 11.38 11.44
CA LEU A 33 17.27 12.72 11.84
C LEU A 33 18.15 13.80 11.18
N ALA A 34 19.47 13.60 11.16
CA ALA A 34 20.37 14.51 10.46
C ALA A 34 20.09 14.55 8.95
N LEU A 35 19.81 13.39 8.34
CA LEU A 35 19.43 13.33 6.93
C LEU A 35 18.14 14.11 6.65
N LEU A 36 17.12 13.94 7.49
CA LEU A 36 15.86 14.67 7.40
C LEU A 36 16.05 16.20 7.54
N ARG A 37 16.82 16.63 8.55
CA ARG A 37 17.18 18.05 8.77
C ARG A 37 17.97 18.67 7.62
N SER A 38 18.67 17.85 6.83
CA SER A 38 19.43 18.33 5.67
C SER A 38 18.57 18.62 4.45
N LEU A 39 17.31 18.16 4.40
CA LEU A 39 16.47 18.30 3.21
C LEU A 39 16.28 19.76 2.75
N PRO A 40 16.01 20.74 3.63
CA PRO A 40 15.84 22.14 3.22
C PRO A 40 17.07 22.74 2.53
N SER A 41 18.28 22.29 2.89
CA SER A 41 19.52 22.76 2.27
C SER A 41 19.82 22.17 0.89
N VAL A 42 19.07 21.16 0.45
CA VAL A 42 19.27 20.53 -0.86
C VAL A 42 18.50 21.32 -1.92
N GLN A 43 19.25 21.99 -2.80
CA GLN A 43 18.67 22.86 -3.83
C GLN A 43 17.78 22.10 -4.83
N SER A 44 18.19 20.90 -5.25
CA SER A 44 17.44 20.11 -6.23
C SER A 44 16.29 19.36 -5.56
N GLU A 45 15.08 19.53 -6.09
CA GLU A 45 13.90 18.77 -5.69
C GLU A 45 14.08 17.25 -5.90
N THR A 46 14.65 16.85 -7.04
CA THR A 46 14.97 15.45 -7.33
C THR A 46 15.89 14.85 -6.28
N ASN A 47 16.94 15.58 -5.86
CA ASN A 47 17.86 15.11 -4.83
C ASN A 47 17.21 15.06 -3.45
N ARG A 48 16.27 15.97 -3.14
CA ARG A 48 15.45 15.89 -1.92
C ARG A 48 14.61 14.62 -1.93
N SER A 49 13.90 14.34 -3.02
CA SER A 49 13.10 13.11 -3.16
C SER A 49 13.96 11.85 -3.04
N ILE A 50 15.16 11.82 -3.63
CA ILE A 50 16.08 10.68 -3.48
C ILE A 50 16.46 10.45 -2.01
N LYS A 51 16.79 11.51 -1.26
CA LYS A 51 17.09 11.38 0.17
C LYS A 51 15.90 10.89 1.00
N VAL A 52 14.69 11.33 0.66
CA VAL A 52 13.47 10.82 1.33
C VAL A 52 13.29 9.33 1.02
N LYS A 53 13.54 8.88 -0.23
CA LYS A 53 13.51 7.45 -0.59
C LYS A 53 14.56 6.62 0.15
N GLN A 54 15.74 7.18 0.39
CA GLN A 54 16.75 6.55 1.24
C GLN A 54 16.25 6.39 2.68
N LEU A 55 15.59 7.41 3.25
CA LEU A 55 14.96 7.31 4.57
C LEU A 55 13.85 6.25 4.60
N ILE A 56 12.98 6.22 3.59
CA ILE A 56 11.92 5.23 3.47
C ILE A 56 12.52 3.82 3.50
N ASN A 57 13.50 3.56 2.63
CA ASN A 57 14.17 2.27 2.55
C ASN A 57 14.86 1.87 3.86
N HIS A 58 15.51 2.83 4.53
CA HIS A 58 16.13 2.58 5.83
C HIS A 58 15.10 2.19 6.90
N ILE A 59 13.99 2.92 7.00
CA ILE A 59 12.93 2.67 8.00
C ILE A 59 12.22 1.35 7.76
N THR A 60 12.00 0.95 6.51
CA THR A 60 11.30 -0.30 6.19
C THR A 60 12.16 -1.54 6.42
N THR A 61 13.49 -1.42 6.35
CA THR A 61 14.42 -2.56 6.42
C THR A 61 15.14 -2.70 7.76
N ILE A 62 15.25 -1.62 8.55
CA ILE A 62 15.94 -1.66 9.84
C ILE A 62 15.19 -2.55 10.85
N ASP A 63 15.97 -3.13 11.76
CA ASP A 63 15.46 -3.93 12.87
C ASP A 63 14.46 -3.13 13.76
N PRO A 64 13.34 -3.76 14.17
CA PRO A 64 12.42 -3.28 15.20
C PRO A 64 13.01 -2.48 16.37
N GLU A 65 14.03 -3.00 17.05
CA GLU A 65 14.58 -2.40 18.26
C GLU A 65 15.39 -1.14 17.94
N GLN A 66 16.15 -1.19 16.84
CA GLN A 66 16.89 -0.03 16.34
C GLN A 66 15.94 1.07 15.85
N LEU A 67 14.83 0.70 15.22
CA LEU A 67 13.82 1.65 14.76
C LEU A 67 13.23 2.48 15.92
N CYS A 68 13.05 1.88 17.11
CA CYS A 68 12.60 2.59 18.30
C CYS A 68 13.55 3.72 18.73
N ALA A 69 14.85 3.54 18.56
CA ALA A 69 15.83 4.57 18.90
C ALA A 69 15.78 5.74 17.89
N ILE A 70 15.38 5.47 16.65
CA ILE A 70 15.33 6.46 15.56
C ILE A 70 14.03 7.27 15.61
N ILE A 71 12.89 6.59 15.70
CA ILE A 71 11.57 7.22 15.64
C ILE A 71 11.22 7.81 17.00
N SER A 72 11.63 9.07 17.19
CA SER A 72 11.37 9.88 18.37
C SER A 72 10.41 11.04 18.06
N SER A 73 9.83 11.65 19.09
CA SER A 73 9.04 12.88 18.96
C SER A 73 9.83 13.99 18.22
N GLN A 74 11.16 14.07 18.40
CA GLN A 74 11.99 15.04 17.68
C GLN A 74 12.06 14.75 16.17
N PHE A 75 12.14 13.48 15.78
CA PHE A 75 12.06 13.07 14.37
C PHE A 75 10.69 13.43 13.78
N CYS A 76 9.61 13.15 14.50
CA CYS A 76 8.26 13.49 14.06
C CYS A 76 8.00 15.01 14.02
N LYS A 77 8.62 15.79 14.92
CA LYS A 77 8.58 17.27 14.88
C LYS A 77 9.30 17.81 13.65
N GLU A 78 10.46 17.24 13.33
CA GLU A 78 11.19 17.62 12.11
C GLU A 78 10.35 17.30 10.86
N LEU A 79 9.74 16.11 10.78
CA LEU A 79 8.81 15.77 9.69
C LEU A 79 7.68 16.79 9.58
N LEU A 80 7.09 17.19 10.71
CA LEU A 80 6.02 18.18 10.74
C LEU A 80 6.45 19.53 10.15
N VAL A 81 7.67 20.01 10.47
CA VAL A 81 8.21 21.27 9.93
C VAL A 81 8.38 21.23 8.41
N GLN A 82 8.61 20.05 7.83
CA GLN A 82 8.74 19.88 6.39
C GLN A 82 7.37 19.86 5.66
N PHE A 83 6.26 19.75 6.39
CA PHE A 83 4.91 19.80 5.81
C PHE A 83 4.32 21.21 5.86
N ASP A 84 3.91 21.70 4.69
CA ASP A 84 3.04 22.86 4.58
C ASP A 84 1.62 22.42 4.20
N ASP A 85 1.34 22.30 2.91
CA ASP A 85 0.04 21.98 2.32
C ASP A 85 0.01 20.67 1.51
N PHE A 86 1.11 19.91 1.55
CA PHE A 86 1.31 18.63 0.85
C PHE A 86 1.25 18.70 -0.68
N GLN A 87 1.43 19.88 -1.27
CA GLN A 87 1.31 20.04 -2.72
C GLN A 87 2.57 19.66 -3.48
N THR A 88 3.75 19.81 -2.86
CA THR A 88 5.02 19.54 -3.54
C THR A 88 5.31 18.04 -3.66
N PRO A 89 5.94 17.58 -4.76
CA PRO A 89 6.43 16.21 -4.89
C PRO A 89 7.23 15.71 -3.68
N VAL A 90 8.11 16.53 -3.11
CA VAL A 90 8.89 16.17 -1.91
C VAL A 90 7.99 15.95 -0.70
N GLN A 91 6.96 16.77 -0.50
CA GLN A 91 6.01 16.56 0.61
C GLN A 91 5.18 15.29 0.42
N ARG A 92 4.88 14.89 -0.82
CA ARG A 92 4.21 13.60 -1.07
C ARG A 92 5.11 12.41 -0.72
N GLU A 93 6.39 12.50 -1.03
CA GLU A 93 7.39 11.50 -0.61
C GLU A 93 7.55 11.48 0.93
N LEU A 94 7.53 12.65 1.59
CA LEU A 94 7.54 12.72 3.06
C LEU A 94 6.28 12.13 3.69
N LEU A 95 5.13 12.24 3.04
CA LEU A 95 3.91 11.55 3.47
C LEU A 95 4.07 10.04 3.34
N HIS A 96 4.71 9.55 2.27
CA HIS A 96 5.03 8.13 2.14
C HIS A 96 5.98 7.66 3.25
N LEU A 97 6.98 8.47 3.62
CA LEU A 97 7.82 8.23 4.79
C LEU A 97 6.98 8.13 6.09
N CYS A 98 6.01 9.03 6.29
CA CYS A 98 5.10 8.96 7.44
C CYS A 98 4.27 7.68 7.44
N CYS A 99 3.79 7.25 6.28
CA CYS A 99 3.07 5.99 6.14
C CYS A 99 3.93 4.80 6.52
N SER A 100 5.18 4.73 6.05
CA SER A 100 6.09 3.64 6.39
C SER A 100 6.34 3.58 7.89
N VAL A 101 6.54 4.73 8.55
CA VAL A 101 6.67 4.77 10.02
C VAL A 101 5.39 4.31 10.70
N ALA A 102 4.22 4.81 10.27
CA ALA A 102 2.94 4.44 10.86
C ALA A 102 2.64 2.94 10.70
N GLN A 103 2.91 2.38 9.52
CA GLN A 103 2.74 0.97 9.22
C GLN A 103 3.64 0.11 10.12
N ARG A 104 4.94 0.46 10.26
CA ARG A 104 5.85 -0.25 11.16
C ARG A 104 5.35 -0.20 12.61
N GLY A 105 4.85 0.96 13.06
CA GLY A 105 4.26 1.09 14.39
C GLY A 105 3.04 0.19 14.58
N ALA A 106 2.19 0.09 13.56
CA ALA A 106 1.03 -0.78 13.55
C ALA A 106 1.41 -2.28 13.58
N GLU A 107 2.43 -2.69 12.83
CA GLU A 107 2.92 -4.09 12.81
C GLU A 107 3.43 -4.55 14.18
N MET A 108 3.91 -3.62 15.02
CA MET A 108 4.53 -3.92 16.31
C MET A 108 3.56 -3.90 17.50
N VAL A 109 2.29 -3.55 17.27
CA VAL A 109 1.26 -3.48 18.33
C VAL A 109 1.07 -4.82 19.05
N GLU A 110 1.16 -5.95 18.36
CA GLU A 110 0.95 -7.26 18.98
C GLU A 110 2.01 -7.56 20.07
N GLN A 111 3.25 -7.14 19.81
CA GLN A 111 4.40 -7.28 20.70
C GLN A 111 4.35 -6.27 21.86
N TRP A 112 3.99 -5.01 21.59
CA TRP A 112 4.08 -3.92 22.58
C TRP A 112 2.78 -3.53 23.24
N LYS A 113 1.65 -4.04 22.77
CA LYS A 113 0.28 -3.70 23.18
C LYS A 113 -0.13 -2.25 22.92
N GLU A 114 0.72 -1.46 22.26
CA GLU A 114 0.42 -0.08 21.83
C GLU A 114 1.19 0.27 20.55
N ASN A 115 0.65 1.20 19.76
CA ASN A 115 1.36 1.77 18.62
C ASN A 115 2.29 2.90 19.09
N LYS A 116 3.51 2.55 19.49
CA LYS A 116 4.50 3.50 20.03
C LYS A 116 4.81 4.65 19.06
N PHE A 117 4.83 4.40 17.75
CA PHE A 117 5.14 5.44 16.78
C PHE A 117 3.97 6.41 16.58
N ALA A 118 2.73 5.93 16.64
CA ALA A 118 1.56 6.81 16.69
C ALA A 118 1.62 7.75 17.90
N LYS A 119 2.08 7.27 19.06
CA LYS A 119 2.33 8.12 20.25
C LYS A 119 3.40 9.19 19.99
N GLN A 120 4.55 8.83 19.41
CA GLN A 120 5.59 9.81 19.05
C GLN A 120 5.08 10.87 18.06
N MET A 121 4.25 10.46 17.10
CA MET A 121 3.59 11.36 16.14
C MET A 121 2.50 12.23 16.78
N ALA A 122 1.85 11.74 17.84
CA ALA A 122 0.90 12.53 18.63
C ALA A 122 1.63 13.61 19.44
N ASP A 123 2.69 13.22 20.15
CA ASP A 123 3.52 14.13 20.96
C ASP A 123 4.18 15.24 20.14
N SER A 124 4.41 15.00 18.84
CA SER A 124 4.93 16.01 17.91
C SER A 124 3.86 16.90 17.27
N GLY A 125 2.58 16.56 17.39
CA GLY A 125 1.47 17.20 16.65
C GLY A 125 1.32 16.74 15.20
N LEU A 126 2.16 15.81 14.72
CA LEU A 126 2.12 15.32 13.35
C LEU A 126 0.82 14.55 13.04
N ILE A 127 0.32 13.76 14.00
CA ILE A 127 -0.94 13.04 13.84
C ILE A 127 -2.12 14.00 13.59
N VAL A 128 -2.13 15.17 14.26
CA VAL A 128 -3.20 16.17 14.14
C VAL A 128 -3.18 16.79 12.75
N LYS A 129 -1.99 17.12 12.23
CA LYS A 129 -1.83 17.65 10.87
C LYS A 129 -2.31 16.65 9.82
N ILE A 130 -1.90 15.38 9.93
CA ILE A 130 -2.30 14.32 8.99
C ILE A 130 -3.80 14.02 9.09
N CYS A 131 -4.35 13.92 10.30
CA CYS A 131 -5.79 13.73 10.52
C CYS A 131 -6.61 14.88 9.92
N THR A 132 -6.18 16.13 10.14
CA THR A 132 -6.88 17.31 9.61
C THR A 132 -6.90 17.29 8.08
N CYS A 133 -5.74 17.04 7.47
CA CYS A 133 -5.63 16.93 6.00
C CYS A 133 -6.48 15.79 5.44
N THR A 134 -6.42 14.61 6.07
CA THR A 134 -7.21 13.43 5.67
C THR A 134 -8.71 13.71 5.69
N VAL A 135 -9.23 14.30 6.77
CA VAL A 135 -10.66 14.64 6.89
C VAL A 135 -11.07 15.68 5.84
N LEU A 136 -10.25 16.71 5.62
CA LEU A 136 -10.53 17.73 4.60
C LEU A 136 -10.60 17.12 3.19
N GLU A 137 -9.64 16.29 2.82
CA GLU A 137 -9.61 15.67 1.49
C GLU A 137 -10.73 14.63 1.31
N LEU A 138 -11.05 13.84 2.35
CA LEU A 138 -12.20 12.93 2.31
C LEU A 138 -13.53 13.69 2.14
N LYS A 139 -13.70 14.83 2.82
CA LYS A 139 -14.90 15.68 2.65
C LYS A 139 -14.97 16.28 1.25
N LYS A 140 -13.85 16.78 0.72
CA LYS A 140 -13.79 17.28 -0.67
C LYS A 140 -14.19 16.17 -1.66
N TRP A 141 -13.56 15.00 -1.56
CA TRP A 141 -13.88 13.85 -2.41
C TRP A 141 -15.35 13.43 -2.30
N ARG A 142 -15.91 13.39 -1.08
CA ARG A 142 -17.34 13.08 -0.85
C ARG A 142 -18.26 14.10 -1.52
N ASN A 143 -17.92 15.39 -1.46
CA ASN A 143 -18.69 16.46 -2.10
C ASN A 143 -18.71 16.36 -3.64
N PHE A 144 -17.72 15.67 -4.25
CA PHE A 144 -17.73 15.33 -5.67
C PHE A 144 -18.50 14.05 -6.01
N GLY A 145 -19.36 13.58 -5.08
CA GLY A 145 -20.23 12.41 -5.29
C GLY A 145 -19.53 11.08 -5.04
N SER A 146 -18.40 11.06 -4.33
CA SER A 146 -17.68 9.82 -3.95
C SER A 146 -17.32 8.93 -5.15
N ARG A 147 -17.04 9.55 -6.30
CA ARG A 147 -16.70 8.82 -7.51
C ARG A 147 -15.30 8.22 -7.42
N SER A 148 -15.16 6.99 -7.91
CA SER A 148 -13.90 6.23 -7.84
C SER A 148 -12.79 6.81 -8.70
N ASP A 149 -13.13 7.41 -9.85
CA ASP A 149 -12.18 8.05 -10.77
C ASP A 149 -11.55 9.34 -10.18
N LEU A 150 -12.07 9.83 -9.05
CA LEU A 150 -11.56 10.99 -8.34
C LEU A 150 -10.67 10.62 -7.13
N ILE A 151 -10.46 9.32 -6.88
CA ILE A 151 -9.57 8.87 -5.81
C ILE A 151 -8.12 9.00 -6.28
N SER A 152 -7.44 10.04 -5.80
CA SER A 152 -6.02 10.29 -6.12
C SER A 152 -5.08 9.45 -5.24
N ASP A 153 -3.87 9.18 -5.75
CA ASP A 153 -2.79 8.54 -4.98
C ASP A 153 -2.49 9.28 -3.67
N PHE A 154 -2.61 10.61 -3.68
CA PHE A 154 -2.43 11.43 -2.50
C PHE A 154 -3.50 11.14 -1.43
N LEU A 155 -4.77 11.07 -1.82
CA LEU A 155 -5.85 10.73 -0.90
C LEU A 155 -5.69 9.30 -0.36
N ILE A 156 -5.34 8.34 -1.21
CA ILE A 156 -5.03 6.97 -0.79
C ILE A 156 -3.94 7.02 0.28
N GLN A 157 -2.81 7.67 -0.02
CA GLN A 157 -1.66 7.73 0.89
C GLN A 157 -2.01 8.38 2.24
N LEU A 158 -2.82 9.43 2.26
CA LEU A 158 -3.33 10.04 3.49
C LEU A 158 -4.16 9.06 4.31
N VAL A 159 -5.13 8.39 3.68
CA VAL A 159 -6.02 7.43 4.35
C VAL A 159 -5.23 6.24 4.90
N LEU A 160 -4.27 5.70 4.14
CA LEU A 160 -3.39 4.62 4.60
C LEU A 160 -2.61 5.06 5.84
N THR A 161 -1.94 6.21 5.74
CA THR A 161 -1.14 6.76 6.84
C THR A 161 -1.96 6.95 8.10
N TYR A 162 -3.14 7.58 7.97
CA TYR A 162 -4.05 7.80 9.08
C TYR A 162 -4.52 6.47 9.68
N SER A 163 -4.97 5.53 8.87
CA SER A 163 -5.51 4.24 9.34
C SER A 163 -4.46 3.41 10.09
N PHE A 164 -3.20 3.40 9.64
CA PHE A 164 -2.11 2.75 10.39
C PHE A 164 -1.84 3.42 11.74
N MET A 165 -1.88 4.77 11.81
CA MET A 165 -1.77 5.49 13.08
C MET A 165 -2.89 5.17 14.05
N GLN A 166 -4.07 4.78 13.54
CA GLN A 166 -5.25 4.50 14.34
C GLN A 166 -5.31 3.04 14.86
N LYS A 167 -4.31 2.21 14.60
CA LYS A 167 -4.27 0.85 15.15
C LYS A 167 -4.31 0.89 16.68
N ALA A 168 -5.21 0.10 17.27
CA ALA A 168 -5.50 0.06 18.70
C ALA A 168 -6.00 1.40 19.31
N THR A 169 -6.64 2.25 18.49
CA THR A 169 -7.34 3.46 18.97
C THR A 169 -8.77 3.52 18.46
N GLU A 170 -9.67 4.13 19.23
CA GLU A 170 -11.05 4.32 18.83
C GLU A 170 -11.19 5.43 17.78
N LEU A 171 -12.06 5.17 16.79
CA LEU A 171 -12.45 6.16 15.80
C LEU A 171 -13.75 6.83 16.24
N GLY A 172 -13.83 8.16 16.09
CA GLY A 172 -15.10 8.86 16.23
C GLY A 172 -16.00 8.63 15.01
N ASP A 173 -17.32 8.62 15.24
CA ASP A 173 -18.36 8.28 14.25
C ASP A 173 -18.18 8.96 12.89
N GLU A 174 -17.92 10.28 12.87
CA GLU A 174 -17.74 11.02 11.61
C GLU A 174 -16.56 10.47 10.80
N LYS A 175 -15.43 10.21 11.45
CA LYS A 175 -14.22 9.70 10.79
C LYS A 175 -14.44 8.28 10.32
N GLN A 176 -15.11 7.47 11.13
CA GLN A 176 -15.49 6.10 10.80
C GLN A 176 -16.35 6.05 9.54
N GLN A 177 -17.37 6.91 9.43
CA GLN A 177 -18.22 7.00 8.23
C GLN A 177 -17.43 7.44 6.99
N LEU A 178 -16.56 8.44 7.12
CA LEU A 178 -15.74 8.93 6.00
C LEU A 178 -14.78 7.83 5.50
N LEU A 179 -14.10 7.13 6.42
CA LEU A 179 -13.20 6.03 6.08
C LEU A 179 -13.95 4.84 5.47
N SER A 180 -15.11 4.45 6.03
CA SER A 180 -15.92 3.34 5.49
C SER A 180 -16.38 3.64 4.07
N THR A 181 -16.87 4.87 3.82
CA THR A 181 -17.26 5.32 2.47
C THR A 181 -16.09 5.26 1.50
N PHE A 182 -14.92 5.73 1.93
CA PHE A 182 -13.70 5.70 1.13
C PHE A 182 -13.26 4.27 0.80
N TYR A 183 -13.13 3.39 1.81
CA TYR A 183 -12.67 2.02 1.60
C TYR A 183 -13.62 1.24 0.70
N LYS A 184 -14.95 1.38 0.88
CA LYS A 184 -15.93 0.77 -0.01
C LYS A 184 -15.72 1.21 -1.47
N ALA A 185 -15.65 2.52 -1.71
CA ALA A 185 -15.48 3.05 -3.05
C ALA A 185 -14.12 2.66 -3.68
N HIS A 186 -13.04 2.74 -2.91
CA HIS A 186 -11.69 2.41 -3.34
C HIS A 186 -11.55 0.94 -3.72
N LEU A 187 -12.04 0.03 -2.86
CA LEU A 187 -11.95 -1.41 -3.10
C LEU A 187 -12.86 -1.85 -4.26
N LEU A 188 -14.05 -1.27 -4.40
CA LEU A 188 -14.93 -1.52 -5.56
C LEU A 188 -14.27 -1.08 -6.87
N ALA A 189 -13.72 0.14 -6.88
CA ALA A 189 -13.00 0.66 -8.05
C ALA A 189 -11.87 -0.27 -8.50
N TYR A 190 -11.16 -0.80 -7.52
CA TYR A 190 -10.06 -1.70 -7.77
C TYR A 190 -10.52 -3.07 -8.27
N HIS A 191 -11.54 -3.65 -7.64
CA HIS A 191 -12.15 -4.89 -8.09
C HIS A 191 -12.61 -4.77 -9.56
N ASP A 192 -13.31 -3.69 -9.91
CA ASP A 192 -13.73 -3.42 -11.29
C ASP A 192 -12.55 -3.24 -12.25
N CYS A 193 -11.49 -2.57 -11.80
CA CYS A 193 -10.26 -2.43 -12.57
C CYS A 193 -9.62 -3.79 -12.86
N LEU A 194 -9.51 -4.66 -11.85
CA LEU A 194 -8.96 -6.00 -12.03
C LEU A 194 -9.82 -6.85 -12.95
N LEU A 195 -11.15 -6.84 -12.80
CA LEU A 195 -12.05 -7.57 -13.71
C LEU A 195 -11.93 -7.11 -15.16
N LYS A 196 -11.72 -5.80 -15.39
CA LYS A 196 -11.46 -5.28 -16.74
C LYS A 196 -10.15 -5.80 -17.30
N GLU A 197 -9.09 -5.86 -16.49
CA GLU A 197 -7.80 -6.40 -16.92
C GLU A 197 -7.86 -7.93 -17.17
N ILE A 198 -8.60 -8.68 -16.35
CA ILE A 198 -8.88 -10.10 -16.57
C ILE A 198 -9.51 -10.29 -17.96
N LYS A 199 -10.60 -9.60 -18.25
CA LYS A 199 -11.31 -9.67 -19.55
C LYS A 199 -10.41 -9.26 -20.72
N LYS A 200 -9.61 -8.21 -20.57
CA LYS A 200 -8.65 -7.78 -21.61
C LYS A 200 -7.57 -8.81 -21.86
N SER A 201 -7.05 -9.46 -20.81
CA SER A 201 -6.00 -10.48 -20.93
C SER A 201 -6.48 -11.71 -21.70
N GLU A 202 -7.74 -12.11 -21.51
CA GLU A 202 -8.37 -13.21 -22.25
C GLU A 202 -8.50 -12.91 -23.75
N LEU A 203 -8.89 -11.69 -24.10
CA LEU A 203 -9.02 -11.24 -25.50
C LEU A 203 -7.66 -11.13 -26.21
N LYS A 204 -6.63 -10.66 -25.51
CA LYS A 204 -5.32 -10.31 -26.08
C LYS A 204 -4.35 -11.49 -26.24
N ARG A 205 -4.56 -12.61 -25.54
CA ARG A 205 -3.73 -13.84 -25.65
C ARG A 205 -3.67 -14.44 -27.06
N ARG A 206 -4.53 -14.01 -27.99
CA ARG A 206 -4.53 -14.48 -29.38
C ARG A 206 -3.64 -13.67 -30.34
N GLN A 207 -3.12 -12.50 -29.97
CA GLN A 207 -2.58 -11.54 -30.96
C GLN A 207 -1.35 -10.71 -30.56
N ILE A 208 -0.81 -10.78 -29.33
CA ILE A 208 0.21 -9.82 -28.87
C ILE A 208 1.63 -10.42 -28.80
N PRO A 209 2.68 -9.70 -29.26
CA PRO A 209 4.08 -10.09 -29.09
C PRO A 209 4.55 -10.05 -27.63
N ILE A 210 5.48 -10.94 -27.29
CA ILE A 210 5.97 -11.23 -25.92
C ILE A 210 6.43 -9.99 -25.12
N THR A 211 6.97 -8.96 -25.77
CA THR A 211 7.52 -7.77 -25.09
C THR A 211 6.47 -6.87 -24.43
N GLN A 212 5.23 -6.80 -24.95
CA GLN A 212 4.15 -6.01 -24.34
C GLN A 212 3.47 -6.68 -23.13
N PHE A 213 3.89 -7.90 -22.77
CA PHE A 213 3.41 -8.57 -21.56
C PHE A 213 4.10 -8.04 -20.30
N SER A 214 5.40 -7.69 -20.37
CA SER A 214 6.17 -7.26 -19.21
C SER A 214 5.66 -5.98 -18.55
N GLU A 215 5.31 -4.95 -19.33
CA GLU A 215 4.84 -3.66 -18.78
C GLU A 215 3.48 -3.77 -18.09
N LYS A 216 2.57 -4.59 -18.64
CA LYS A 216 1.26 -4.82 -18.03
C LYS A 216 1.37 -5.63 -16.75
N ASP A 217 2.34 -6.54 -16.72
CA ASP A 217 2.57 -7.35 -15.55
C ASP A 217 3.02 -6.44 -14.39
N GLU A 218 3.94 -5.50 -14.65
CA GLU A 218 4.34 -4.49 -13.66
C GLU A 218 3.18 -3.59 -13.20
N GLU A 219 2.27 -3.20 -14.11
CA GLU A 219 1.08 -2.41 -13.76
C GLU A 219 0.14 -3.19 -12.82
N ILE A 220 -0.10 -4.46 -13.10
CA ILE A 220 -0.94 -5.35 -12.26
C ILE A 220 -0.27 -5.57 -10.91
N GLU A 221 1.04 -5.77 -10.89
CA GLU A 221 1.80 -5.97 -9.66
C GLU A 221 1.70 -4.74 -8.75
N THR A 222 1.92 -3.55 -9.30
CA THR A 222 1.77 -2.27 -8.60
C THR A 222 0.37 -2.12 -8.00
N LYS A 223 -0.65 -2.48 -8.78
CA LYS A 223 -2.05 -2.49 -8.35
C LYS A 223 -2.26 -3.42 -7.15
N LEU A 224 -1.74 -4.65 -7.21
CA LEU A 224 -1.87 -5.63 -6.12
C LEU A 224 -1.19 -5.13 -4.85
N GLN A 225 -0.04 -4.46 -4.97
CA GLN A 225 0.65 -3.85 -3.82
C GLN A 225 -0.20 -2.75 -3.18
N ILE A 226 -0.78 -1.83 -3.97
CA ILE A 226 -1.63 -0.74 -3.46
C ILE A 226 -2.83 -1.29 -2.67
N VAL A 227 -3.50 -2.32 -3.19
CA VAL A 227 -4.65 -2.89 -2.47
C VAL A 227 -4.24 -3.75 -1.30
N SER A 228 -3.10 -4.44 -1.36
CA SER A 228 -2.54 -5.08 -0.17
C SER A 228 -2.34 -4.06 0.94
N GLN A 229 -1.74 -2.90 0.65
CA GLN A 229 -1.56 -1.83 1.63
C GLN A 229 -2.89 -1.29 2.16
N SER A 230 -3.88 -1.13 1.27
CA SER A 230 -5.23 -0.69 1.66
C SER A 230 -5.94 -1.68 2.58
N LEU A 231 -5.83 -2.98 2.32
CA LEU A 231 -6.41 -4.03 3.16
C LEU A 231 -5.68 -4.15 4.50
N LYS A 232 -4.35 -3.99 4.54
CA LYS A 232 -3.58 -3.92 5.79
C LYS A 232 -4.01 -2.73 6.65
N ALA A 233 -4.14 -1.55 6.04
CA ALA A 233 -4.59 -0.34 6.70
C ALA A 233 -6.04 -0.46 7.20
N LEU A 234 -6.94 -1.05 6.40
CA LEU A 234 -8.30 -1.37 6.79
C LEU A 234 -8.36 -2.30 8.02
N SER A 235 -7.49 -3.31 8.05
CA SER A 235 -7.40 -4.25 9.19
C SER A 235 -7.01 -3.53 10.49
N CYS A 236 -6.21 -2.45 10.40
CA CYS A 236 -5.79 -1.68 11.58
C CYS A 236 -6.93 -0.92 12.26
N ILE A 237 -7.96 -0.53 11.51
CA ILE A 237 -9.07 0.27 12.01
C ILE A 237 -10.30 -0.58 12.37
N THR A 238 -10.34 -1.85 12.00
CA THR A 238 -11.51 -2.73 12.19
C THR A 238 -11.43 -3.61 13.45
N GLU A 239 -10.46 -3.38 14.33
CA GLU A 239 -10.22 -4.19 15.54
C GLU A 239 -11.28 -4.00 16.64
N THR A 240 -12.01 -2.88 16.64
CA THR A 240 -13.07 -2.61 17.62
C THR A 240 -14.43 -3.02 17.08
N GLU A 241 -15.31 -3.52 17.95
CA GLU A 241 -16.63 -4.01 17.55
C GLU A 241 -17.53 -2.92 16.96
N VAL A 242 -17.46 -1.70 17.49
CA VAL A 242 -18.22 -0.54 16.98
C VAL A 242 -17.81 -0.21 15.55
N VAL A 243 -16.50 -0.18 15.28
CA VAL A 243 -16.00 0.06 13.94
C VAL A 243 -16.35 -1.10 13.02
N GLN A 244 -16.15 -2.34 13.48
CA GLN A 244 -16.50 -3.54 12.73
C GLN A 244 -17.98 -3.55 12.32
N HIS A 245 -18.90 -3.17 13.23
CA HIS A 245 -20.33 -3.09 12.93
C HIS A 245 -20.61 -2.17 11.74
N CYS A 246 -20.05 -0.96 11.74
CA CYS A 246 -20.24 -0.02 10.64
C CYS A 246 -19.62 -0.55 9.33
N PHE A 247 -18.37 -1.02 9.37
CA PHE A 247 -17.68 -1.52 8.17
C PHE A 247 -18.37 -2.75 7.57
N VAL A 248 -18.93 -3.64 8.41
CA VAL A 248 -19.49 -4.92 7.98
C VAL A 248 -21.00 -4.82 7.72
N LYS A 249 -21.78 -4.23 8.63
CA LYS A 249 -23.25 -4.20 8.57
C LYS A 249 -23.78 -3.03 7.77
N GLU A 250 -23.18 -1.85 7.90
CA GLU A 250 -23.68 -0.66 7.21
C GLU A 250 -23.05 -0.52 5.81
N PHE A 251 -21.73 -0.74 5.72
CA PHE A 251 -20.99 -0.54 4.48
C PHE A 251 -20.71 -1.83 3.71
N GLU A 252 -20.94 -3.01 4.30
CA GLU A 252 -20.80 -4.32 3.62
C GLU A 252 -19.42 -4.50 2.97
N ILE A 253 -18.35 -3.98 3.60
CA ILE A 253 -17.01 -3.98 2.99
C ILE A 253 -16.51 -5.41 2.76
N HIS A 254 -16.91 -6.36 3.61
CA HIS A 254 -16.64 -7.78 3.43
C HIS A 254 -17.14 -8.33 2.08
N GLU A 255 -18.26 -7.84 1.55
CA GLU A 255 -18.79 -8.25 0.24
C GLU A 255 -17.94 -7.74 -0.93
N VAL A 256 -17.22 -6.63 -0.71
CA VAL A 256 -16.28 -6.06 -1.70
C VAL A 256 -14.93 -6.78 -1.64
N VAL A 257 -14.49 -7.19 -0.45
CA VAL A 257 -13.21 -7.88 -0.25
C VAL A 257 -13.30 -9.35 -0.66
N ALA A 258 -14.40 -10.04 -0.35
CA ALA A 258 -14.53 -11.48 -0.57
C ALA A 258 -14.26 -11.92 -2.02
N PRO A 259 -14.75 -11.23 -3.08
CA PRO A 259 -14.45 -11.58 -4.46
C PRO A 259 -12.96 -11.57 -4.82
N LEU A 260 -12.13 -10.83 -4.09
CA LEU A 260 -10.69 -10.74 -4.36
C LEU A 260 -9.95 -12.06 -4.15
N ILE A 261 -10.51 -13.02 -3.39
CA ILE A 261 -9.93 -14.36 -3.24
C ILE A 261 -9.84 -15.10 -4.59
N HIS A 262 -10.74 -14.76 -5.52
CA HIS A 262 -10.87 -15.49 -6.77
C HIS A 262 -9.79 -15.15 -7.80
N ILE A 263 -9.04 -14.07 -7.59
CA ILE A 263 -7.95 -13.63 -8.46
C ILE A 263 -6.92 -14.76 -8.67
N SER A 264 -6.69 -15.59 -7.64
CA SER A 264 -5.73 -16.68 -7.66
C SER A 264 -6.37 -18.07 -7.69
N CYS A 265 -7.63 -18.17 -8.11
CA CYS A 265 -8.29 -19.45 -8.32
C CYS A 265 -7.48 -20.38 -9.24
N SER A 266 -7.58 -21.69 -9.00
CA SER A 266 -6.92 -22.70 -9.82
C SER A 266 -7.45 -22.70 -11.27
N PRO A 267 -6.64 -22.99 -12.30
CA PRO A 267 -7.14 -23.14 -13.67
C PRO A 267 -8.27 -24.16 -13.82
N GLU A 268 -8.23 -25.23 -13.04
CA GLU A 268 -9.11 -26.40 -13.15
C GLU A 268 -10.56 -26.04 -12.80
N ILE A 269 -10.76 -25.05 -11.92
CA ILE A 269 -12.09 -24.62 -11.46
C ILE A 269 -12.76 -23.61 -12.40
N ARG A 270 -12.10 -23.20 -13.49
CA ARG A 270 -12.66 -22.33 -14.55
C ARG A 270 -13.33 -21.06 -14.00
N CYS A 271 -12.78 -20.49 -12.91
CA CYS A 271 -13.32 -19.28 -12.30
C CYS A 271 -13.21 -18.09 -13.26
N SER A 272 -14.31 -17.35 -13.45
CA SER A 272 -14.38 -16.17 -14.33
C SER A 272 -13.70 -14.92 -13.78
N GLN A 273 -13.39 -14.92 -12.48
CA GLN A 273 -12.70 -13.82 -11.78
C GLN A 273 -11.21 -14.14 -11.56
N ARG A 274 -10.72 -15.25 -12.12
CA ARG A 274 -9.32 -15.63 -12.06
C ARG A 274 -8.50 -14.74 -12.98
N LEU A 275 -7.42 -14.17 -12.44
CA LEU A 275 -6.45 -13.47 -13.27
C LEU A 275 -5.49 -14.48 -13.90
N GLN A 276 -5.48 -14.49 -15.23
CA GLN A 276 -4.70 -15.45 -16.03
C GLN A 276 -3.32 -14.87 -16.39
N THR A 277 -2.61 -14.27 -15.44
CA THR A 277 -1.24 -13.76 -15.67
C THR A 277 -0.20 -14.76 -15.16
N GLU A 278 0.96 -14.81 -15.83
CA GLU A 278 2.09 -15.62 -15.35
C GLU A 278 2.60 -15.09 -14.00
N ILE A 279 2.39 -13.79 -13.69
CA ILE A 279 2.69 -13.16 -12.40
C ILE A 279 2.09 -13.91 -11.21
N ILE A 280 0.84 -14.39 -11.32
CA ILE A 280 0.20 -15.05 -10.19
C ILE A 280 0.84 -16.40 -9.89
N LYS A 281 1.47 -17.03 -10.90
CA LYS A 281 2.23 -18.26 -10.71
C LYS A 281 3.58 -17.92 -10.08
N ASN A 282 3.58 -17.79 -8.75
CA ASN A 282 4.76 -17.72 -7.89
C ASN A 282 5.43 -16.35 -7.71
N ASN A 283 4.74 -15.22 -7.95
CA ASN A 283 5.24 -13.92 -7.47
C ASN A 283 4.89 -13.73 -5.97
N GLN A 284 5.88 -13.34 -5.18
CA GLN A 284 5.76 -12.92 -3.78
C GLN A 284 4.64 -11.88 -3.58
N THR A 285 4.50 -10.91 -4.48
CA THR A 285 3.45 -9.88 -4.42
C THR A 285 2.04 -10.50 -4.45
N SER A 286 1.82 -11.52 -5.29
CA SER A 286 0.51 -12.19 -5.37
C SER A 286 0.20 -13.00 -4.12
N GLN A 287 1.23 -13.64 -3.52
CA GLN A 287 1.08 -14.37 -2.27
C GLN A 287 0.80 -13.42 -1.09
N GLU A 288 1.51 -12.30 -1.02
CA GLU A 288 1.30 -11.27 -0.01
C GLU A 288 -0.11 -10.66 -0.13
N PHE A 289 -0.56 -10.38 -1.35
CA PHE A 289 -1.91 -9.91 -1.61
C PHE A 289 -2.96 -10.89 -1.08
N LEU A 290 -2.89 -12.18 -1.45
CA LEU A 290 -3.85 -13.18 -0.96
C LEU A 290 -3.84 -13.31 0.55
N SER A 291 -2.64 -13.38 1.15
CA SER A 291 -2.49 -13.43 2.62
C SER A 291 -3.19 -12.23 3.27
N THR A 292 -3.04 -11.05 2.67
CA THR A 292 -3.68 -9.83 3.16
C THR A 292 -5.21 -9.86 2.98
N VAL A 293 -5.72 -10.37 1.86
CA VAL A 293 -7.17 -10.56 1.63
C VAL A 293 -7.75 -11.48 2.70
N TYR A 294 -7.12 -12.63 2.97
CA TYR A 294 -7.59 -13.55 4.01
C TYR A 294 -7.54 -12.92 5.40
N LYS A 295 -6.46 -12.20 5.73
CA LYS A 295 -6.37 -11.48 7.00
C LYS A 295 -7.50 -10.44 7.14
N ALA A 296 -7.71 -9.60 6.12
CA ALA A 296 -8.76 -8.60 6.14
C ALA A 296 -10.15 -9.23 6.28
N LEU A 297 -10.43 -10.34 5.59
CA LEU A 297 -11.69 -11.07 5.75
C LEU A 297 -11.85 -11.67 7.15
N ALA A 298 -10.78 -12.21 7.74
CA ALA A 298 -10.83 -12.72 9.10
C ALA A 298 -11.21 -11.59 10.07
N GLU A 299 -10.56 -10.42 9.98
CA GLU A 299 -10.88 -9.26 10.83
C GLU A 299 -12.30 -8.71 10.58
N LEU A 300 -12.77 -8.71 9.33
CA LEU A 300 -14.13 -8.25 8.99
C LEU A 300 -15.22 -9.27 9.38
N THR A 301 -14.90 -10.54 9.56
CA THR A 301 -15.90 -11.59 9.87
C THR A 301 -15.85 -12.05 11.33
N TRP A 302 -14.79 -11.71 12.06
CA TRP A 302 -14.61 -12.09 13.46
C TRP A 302 -15.63 -11.40 14.37
N GLN A 303 -16.76 -12.05 14.61
CA GLN A 303 -17.66 -11.63 15.69
C GLN A 303 -17.04 -12.11 17.00
N LYS A 304 -16.56 -11.20 17.85
CA LYS A 304 -16.34 -11.54 19.26
C LYS A 304 -17.72 -11.84 19.84
N GLU A 305 -18.09 -13.12 19.88
CA GLU A 305 -19.24 -13.54 20.67
C GLU A 305 -19.00 -13.04 22.10
N TYR A 306 -19.85 -12.11 22.56
CA TYR A 306 -19.91 -11.78 23.97
C TYR A 306 -20.32 -13.06 24.70
N VAL A 307 -19.34 -13.73 25.29
CA VAL A 307 -19.62 -14.57 26.45
C VAL A 307 -20.04 -13.61 27.55
N LYS A 308 -21.35 -13.36 27.61
CA LYS A 308 -22.01 -12.57 28.65
C LYS A 308 -21.80 -13.21 30.01
#